data_AF-X1VT09-F1
#
_entry.id   AF-X1VT09-F1
#
_cell.length_a   1.000
_cell.length_b   1.000
_cell.length_c   1.000
_cell.angle_alpha   90.00
_cell.angle_beta   90.00
_cell.angle_gamma   90.00
#
_symmetry.space_group_name_H-M   'P 1'
#
loop_
_entity.id
_entity.type
_entity.pdbx_description
1 polymer ?
#
loop_
_entity_poly.entity_id
_entity_poly.type
_entity_poly.pdbx_seq_one_letter_code
_entity_poly.pdbx_strand_id
1 'polypeptide(L)'
;EILTENLDEALKLVEDAIKKKTPRSIGLVANAADTHPELVKRGIIPDIVTDQTSAHDMLNGYIPAGIGFKEALELRTSNPEKYKKMAYESISRHVKAMLEMQKQGAIVFDYGNNIREQAKLAGVEDAFNFPGFVNTYIRPLFCEGKGPFRWVALSGDPEDIYRTDEAIIETFPEDEALVRWIKIARKHVKFQGLPSRICWLGYGERAKMGRIFNDLVANGEIKAPIVIGRDHMDSGSVASPNRETEGMKDGSDAIADWP
;
A
#
# COMPACT_ATOMS: atom_id res chain seq x y z
N GLU A 1 -18.94 3.87 0.59
CA GLU A 1 -17.91 4.45 -0.29
C GLU A 1 -18.63 5.29 -1.33
N ILE A 2 -18.03 6.39 -1.80
CA ILE A 2 -18.64 7.27 -2.80
C ILE A 2 -17.61 7.44 -3.92
N LEU A 3 -18.08 7.45 -5.17
CA LEU A 3 -17.27 7.70 -6.36
C LEU A 3 -17.83 8.96 -7.05
N THR A 4 -16.97 9.89 -7.44
CA THR A 4 -17.34 11.07 -8.25
C THR A 4 -16.26 11.35 -9.30
N GLU A 5 -16.64 12.05 -10.36
CA GLU A 5 -15.75 12.54 -11.41
C GLU A 5 -15.48 14.05 -11.26
N ASN A 6 -16.01 14.68 -10.20
CA ASN A 6 -15.92 16.11 -9.95
C ASN A 6 -15.12 16.41 -8.67
N LEU A 7 -14.03 17.17 -8.81
CA LEU A 7 -13.16 17.54 -7.68
C LEU A 7 -13.89 18.36 -6.61
N ASP A 8 -14.74 19.30 -7.00
CA ASP A 8 -15.47 20.15 -6.05
C ASP A 8 -16.48 19.34 -5.22
N GLU A 9 -17.14 18.38 -5.86
CA GLU A 9 -18.02 17.43 -5.15
C GLU A 9 -17.22 16.56 -4.17
N ALA A 10 -16.07 16.02 -4.60
CA ALA A 10 -15.19 15.24 -3.73
C ALA A 10 -14.74 16.04 -2.50
N LEU A 11 -14.31 17.29 -2.70
CA LEU A 11 -13.89 18.18 -1.62
C LEU A 11 -15.02 18.49 -0.64
N LYS A 12 -16.23 18.76 -1.14
CA LYS A 12 -17.40 18.97 -0.29
C LYS A 12 -17.72 17.74 0.57
N LEU A 13 -17.62 16.53 -0.02
CA LEU A 13 -17.81 15.28 0.72
C LEU A 13 -16.73 15.07 1.79
N VAL A 14 -15.48 15.45 1.50
CA VAL A 14 -14.38 15.42 2.48
C VAL A 14 -14.67 16.37 3.65
N GLU A 15 -15.01 17.63 3.37
CA GLU A 15 -15.34 18.63 4.39
C GLU A 15 -16.50 18.19 5.29
N ASP A 16 -17.56 17.65 4.67
CA ASP A 16 -18.72 17.14 5.40
C ASP A 16 -18.34 15.95 6.32
N ALA A 17 -17.48 15.05 5.86
CA ALA A 17 -17.01 13.91 6.63
C ALA A 17 -16.14 14.35 7.83
N ILE A 18 -15.24 15.30 7.60
CA ILE A 18 -14.39 15.91 8.65
C ILE A 18 -15.28 16.58 9.71
N LYS A 19 -16.23 17.42 9.29
CA LYS A 19 -17.15 18.12 10.20
C LYS A 19 -17.97 17.15 11.05
N LYS A 20 -18.41 16.03 10.47
CA LYS A 20 -19.18 14.98 11.16
C LYS A 20 -18.30 13.98 11.91
N LYS A 21 -16.97 14.11 11.86
CA LYS A 21 -15.99 13.17 12.44
C LYS A 21 -16.29 11.71 12.05
N THR A 22 -16.70 11.49 10.80
CA THR A 22 -17.09 10.18 10.30
C THR A 22 -16.04 9.68 9.30
N PRO A 23 -15.37 8.54 9.55
CA PRO A 23 -14.44 7.95 8.59
C PRO A 23 -15.12 7.68 7.25
N ARG A 24 -14.50 8.12 6.15
CA ARG A 24 -15.05 7.98 4.81
C ARG A 24 -13.95 7.82 3.78
N SER A 25 -14.12 6.86 2.87
CA SER A 25 -13.37 6.77 1.62
C SER A 25 -14.19 7.40 0.48
N ILE A 26 -13.52 8.27 -0.29
CA ILE A 26 -14.08 8.98 -1.46
C ILE A 26 -13.14 8.70 -2.64
N GLY A 27 -13.66 8.04 -3.66
CA GLY A 27 -12.97 7.85 -4.94
C GLY A 27 -13.24 9.03 -5.85
N LEU A 28 -12.17 9.62 -6.38
CA LEU A 28 -12.23 10.64 -7.43
C LEU A 28 -11.66 10.05 -8.73
N VAL A 29 -12.47 10.04 -9.78
CA VAL A 29 -12.02 9.65 -11.13
C VAL A 29 -11.29 10.83 -11.75
N ALA A 30 -9.97 10.87 -11.60
CA ALA A 30 -9.13 11.94 -12.13
C ALA A 30 -7.67 11.49 -12.27
N ASN A 31 -6.84 12.34 -12.89
CA ASN A 31 -5.40 12.14 -12.93
C ASN A 31 -4.72 12.80 -11.72
N ALA A 32 -3.86 12.06 -11.01
CA ALA A 32 -3.12 12.58 -9.86
C ALA A 32 -2.21 13.78 -10.24
N ALA A 33 -1.62 13.74 -11.45
CA ALA A 33 -0.78 14.82 -11.98
C ALA A 33 -1.54 16.10 -12.35
N ASP A 34 -2.87 16.08 -12.33
CA ASP A 34 -3.73 17.27 -12.50
C ASP A 34 -4.37 17.69 -11.18
N THR A 35 -4.86 16.72 -10.39
CA THR A 35 -5.54 17.00 -9.11
C THR A 35 -4.60 17.53 -8.04
N HIS A 36 -3.41 16.96 -7.87
CA HIS A 36 -2.52 17.36 -6.77
C HIS A 36 -1.99 18.80 -6.97
N PRO A 37 -1.54 19.21 -8.18
CA PRO A 37 -1.23 20.61 -8.43
C PRO A 37 -2.43 21.55 -8.22
N GLU A 38 -3.65 21.13 -8.56
CA GLU A 38 -4.86 21.94 -8.34
C GLU A 38 -5.19 22.10 -6.85
N LEU A 39 -5.01 21.05 -6.03
CA LEU A 39 -5.15 21.14 -4.58
C LEU A 39 -4.16 22.13 -3.97
N VAL A 40 -2.88 22.05 -4.36
CA VAL A 40 -1.84 23.01 -3.97
C VAL A 40 -2.22 24.44 -4.34
N LYS A 41 -2.66 24.65 -5.60
CA LYS A 41 -3.07 25.96 -6.10
C LYS A 41 -4.25 26.56 -5.32
N ARG A 42 -5.16 25.71 -4.85
CA ARG A 42 -6.31 26.12 -4.02
C ARG A 42 -5.97 26.29 -2.54
N GLY A 43 -4.75 25.96 -2.11
CA GLY A 43 -4.36 25.95 -0.70
C GLY A 43 -5.07 24.86 0.11
N ILE A 44 -5.51 23.78 -0.54
CA ILE A 44 -6.19 22.65 0.11
C ILE A 44 -5.13 21.57 0.35
N ILE A 45 -4.61 21.52 1.58
CA ILE A 45 -3.50 20.65 1.95
C ILE A 45 -4.02 19.52 2.84
N PRO A 46 -3.95 18.25 2.40
CA PRO A 46 -4.30 17.11 3.24
C PRO A 46 -3.35 16.95 4.43
N ASP A 47 -3.81 16.34 5.52
CA ASP A 47 -2.95 16.02 6.67
C ASP A 47 -1.86 15.01 6.30
N ILE A 48 -2.18 14.05 5.42
CA ILE A 48 -1.29 12.99 4.95
C ILE A 48 -1.40 12.86 3.43
N VAL A 49 -0.26 12.77 2.75
CA VAL A 49 -0.17 12.58 1.30
C VAL A 49 0.77 11.41 0.99
N THR A 50 0.33 10.52 0.11
CA THR A 50 1.11 9.38 -0.38
C THR A 50 0.60 8.99 -1.77
N ASP A 51 1.35 8.17 -2.50
CA ASP A 51 0.93 7.65 -3.80
C ASP A 51 1.10 6.12 -3.91
N GLN A 52 0.18 5.49 -4.66
CA GLN A 52 0.23 4.08 -5.05
C GLN A 52 -0.17 3.88 -6.53
N THR A 53 0.01 4.89 -7.39
CA THR A 53 -0.01 4.62 -8.84
C THR A 53 1.04 3.58 -9.21
N SER A 54 0.91 2.93 -10.35
CA SER A 54 1.93 1.99 -10.84
C SER A 54 3.13 2.70 -11.47
N ALA A 55 3.73 3.66 -10.74
CA ALA A 55 4.88 4.45 -11.18
C ALA A 55 6.15 3.62 -11.44
N HIS A 56 6.21 2.38 -10.97
CA HIS A 56 7.31 1.46 -11.26
C HIS A 56 7.40 1.11 -12.76
N ASP A 57 6.31 1.28 -13.52
CA ASP A 57 6.26 1.09 -14.97
C ASP A 57 5.63 2.32 -15.65
N MET A 58 6.47 3.20 -16.17
CA MET A 58 6.05 4.45 -16.83
C MET A 58 5.37 4.24 -18.19
N LEU A 59 5.41 3.03 -18.77
CA LEU A 59 4.74 2.73 -20.03
C LEU A 59 3.35 2.13 -19.81
N ASN A 60 3.23 1.19 -18.86
CA ASN A 60 1.98 0.45 -18.66
C ASN A 60 1.19 0.92 -17.43
N GLY A 61 1.88 1.43 -16.41
CA GLY A 61 1.31 1.69 -15.10
C GLY A 61 0.88 3.14 -14.84
N TYR A 62 1.55 4.12 -15.44
CA TYR A 62 1.28 5.53 -15.19
C TYR A 62 0.61 6.23 -16.38
N ILE A 63 -0.65 6.65 -16.22
CA ILE A 63 -1.39 7.36 -17.29
C ILE A 63 -0.92 8.82 -17.38
N PRO A 64 -0.41 9.29 -18.54
CA PRO A 64 -0.04 10.69 -18.70
C PRO A 64 -1.26 11.60 -18.60
N ALA A 65 -1.08 12.76 -17.97
CA ALA A 65 -2.10 13.80 -17.90
C ALA A 65 -2.19 14.61 -19.20
N GLY A 66 -3.28 15.35 -19.37
CA GLY A 66 -3.53 16.20 -20.54
C GLY A 66 -4.13 15.50 -21.78
N ILE A 67 -4.41 14.18 -21.71
CA ILE A 67 -5.12 13.42 -22.74
C ILE A 67 -6.18 12.52 -22.13
N GLY A 68 -7.20 12.14 -22.91
CA GLY A 68 -8.24 11.23 -22.46
C GLY A 68 -7.72 9.81 -22.24
N PHE A 69 -8.39 9.02 -21.38
CA PHE A 69 -7.96 7.65 -21.07
C PHE A 69 -7.86 6.76 -22.31
N LYS A 70 -8.85 6.79 -23.21
CA LYS A 70 -8.83 6.01 -24.46
C LYS A 70 -7.68 6.41 -25.37
N GLU A 71 -7.47 7.72 -25.54
CA GLU A 71 -6.36 8.27 -26.32
C GLU A 71 -5.00 7.87 -25.72
N ALA A 72 -4.89 7.82 -24.40
CA ALA A 72 -3.68 7.36 -23.72
C ALA A 72 -3.39 5.88 -24.03
N LEU A 73 -4.41 5.02 -24.06
CA LEU A 73 -4.24 3.60 -24.42
C LEU A 73 -3.82 3.43 -25.89
N GLU A 74 -4.41 4.19 -26.79
CA GLU A 74 -4.04 4.21 -28.21
C GLU A 74 -2.61 4.74 -28.41
N LEU A 75 -2.25 5.82 -27.70
CA LEU A 75 -0.92 6.41 -27.73
C LEU A 75 0.14 5.44 -27.20
N ARG A 76 -0.16 4.69 -26.14
CA ARG A 76 0.75 3.68 -25.57
C ARG A 76 1.19 2.67 -26.63
N THR A 77 0.28 2.26 -27.50
CA THR A 77 0.56 1.27 -28.55
C THR A 77 1.18 1.92 -29.79
N SER A 78 0.62 3.04 -30.24
CA SER A 78 1.01 3.67 -31.49
C SER A 78 2.32 4.48 -31.40
N ASN A 79 2.64 5.05 -30.23
CA ASN A 79 3.87 5.78 -29.99
C ASN A 79 4.32 5.69 -28.51
N PRO A 80 4.92 4.56 -28.10
CA PRO A 80 5.37 4.32 -26.73
C PRO A 80 6.37 5.37 -26.19
N GLU A 81 7.23 5.92 -27.06
CA GLU A 81 8.20 6.93 -26.65
C GLU A 81 7.54 8.26 -26.29
N LYS A 82 6.57 8.71 -27.10
CA LYS A 82 5.77 9.89 -26.78
C LYS A 82 4.96 9.66 -25.50
N TYR A 83 4.39 8.47 -25.32
CA TYR A 83 3.67 8.12 -24.10
C TYR A 83 4.56 8.25 -22.86
N LYS A 84 5.73 7.61 -22.85
CA LYS A 84 6.69 7.67 -21.74
C LYS A 84 7.10 9.10 -21.45
N LYS A 85 7.42 9.89 -22.48
CA LYS A 85 7.77 11.32 -22.30
C LYS A 85 6.67 12.08 -21.56
N MET A 86 5.42 11.93 -21.99
CA MET A 86 4.28 12.59 -21.34
C MET A 86 4.05 12.06 -19.91
N ALA A 87 4.32 10.77 -19.67
CA ALA A 87 4.21 10.16 -18.35
C ALA A 87 5.28 10.73 -17.39
N TYR A 88 6.53 10.91 -17.85
CA TYR A 88 7.59 11.58 -17.11
C TYR A 88 7.30 13.07 -16.84
N GLU A 89 6.72 13.79 -17.80
CA GLU A 89 6.26 15.16 -17.57
C GLU A 89 5.14 15.21 -16.51
N SER A 90 4.27 14.21 -16.48
CA SER A 90 3.16 14.11 -15.54
C SER A 90 3.63 13.75 -14.12
N ILE A 91 4.53 12.77 -13.98
CA ILE A 91 5.07 12.38 -12.67
C ILE A 91 5.92 13.50 -12.04
N SER A 92 6.62 14.29 -12.86
CA SER A 92 7.32 15.50 -12.39
C SER A 92 6.35 16.50 -11.74
N ARG A 93 5.20 16.77 -12.37
CA ARG A 93 4.15 17.64 -11.80
C ARG A 93 3.55 17.06 -10.53
N HIS A 94 3.27 15.77 -10.52
CA HIS A 94 2.70 15.07 -9.37
C HIS A 94 3.62 15.16 -8.15
N VAL A 95 4.89 14.78 -8.29
CA VAL A 95 5.85 14.80 -7.17
C VAL A 95 6.16 16.22 -6.70
N LYS A 96 6.23 17.20 -7.61
CA LYS A 96 6.34 18.63 -7.22
C LYS A 96 5.16 19.09 -6.35
N ALA A 97 3.94 18.64 -6.65
CA ALA A 97 2.79 18.95 -5.81
C ALA A 97 2.88 18.27 -4.44
N MET A 98 3.33 17.01 -4.37
CA MET A 98 3.57 16.32 -3.10
C MET A 98 4.62 17.05 -2.24
N LEU A 99 5.73 17.49 -2.84
CA LEU A 99 6.77 18.29 -2.17
C LEU A 99 6.22 19.63 -1.66
N GLU A 100 5.35 20.27 -2.44
CA GLU A 100 4.73 21.52 -2.02
C GLU A 100 3.74 21.33 -0.87
N MET A 101 2.93 20.26 -0.91
CA MET A 101 2.07 19.90 0.22
C MET A 101 2.91 19.61 1.48
N GLN A 102 4.07 18.96 1.35
CA GLN A 102 5.00 18.73 2.45
C GLN A 102 5.49 20.06 3.06
N LYS A 103 5.90 21.03 2.22
CA LYS A 103 6.32 22.37 2.67
C LYS A 103 5.22 23.12 3.40
N GLN A 104 3.96 22.86 3.03
CA GLN A 104 2.79 23.44 3.67
C GLN A 104 2.30 22.66 4.91
N GLY A 105 3.04 21.61 5.34
CA GLY A 105 2.83 20.92 6.60
C GLY A 105 2.19 19.54 6.50
N ALA A 106 1.87 19.05 5.30
CA ALA A 106 1.40 17.68 5.14
C ALA A 106 2.49 16.66 5.50
N ILE A 107 2.10 15.55 6.13
CA ILE A 107 2.97 14.39 6.25
C ILE A 107 3.00 13.67 4.91
N VAL A 108 4.17 13.69 4.24
CA VAL A 108 4.34 13.09 2.92
C VAL A 108 5.31 11.93 2.97
N PHE A 109 4.97 10.82 2.31
CA PHE A 109 5.85 9.67 2.17
C PHE A 109 5.60 8.90 0.88
N ASP A 110 6.61 8.15 0.43
CA ASP A 110 6.55 7.22 -0.70
C ASP A 110 6.08 5.84 -0.23
N TYR A 111 5.11 5.26 -0.95
CA TYR A 111 4.53 3.96 -0.61
C TYR A 111 4.98 2.82 -1.53
N GLY A 112 6.24 2.85 -1.94
CA GLY A 112 6.91 1.69 -2.52
C GLY A 112 6.59 1.42 -3.98
N ASN A 113 6.19 2.45 -4.73
CA ASN A 113 5.95 2.38 -6.16
C ASN A 113 7.05 3.03 -7.01
N ASN A 114 8.14 3.49 -6.37
CA ASN A 114 9.30 4.11 -7.02
C ASN A 114 9.02 5.49 -7.66
N ILE A 115 7.92 6.17 -7.27
CA ILE A 115 7.53 7.47 -7.86
C ILE A 115 8.64 8.53 -7.72
N ARG A 116 9.37 8.54 -6.60
CA ARG A 116 10.48 9.49 -6.36
C ARG A 116 11.62 9.33 -7.34
N GLU A 117 12.03 8.10 -7.63
CA GLU A 117 13.09 7.82 -8.60
C GLU A 117 12.66 8.23 -10.01
N GLN A 118 11.42 7.93 -10.41
CA GLN A 118 10.92 8.35 -11.71
C GLN A 118 10.84 9.88 -11.84
N ALA A 119 10.45 10.58 -10.78
CA ALA A 119 10.45 12.03 -10.77
C ALA A 119 11.87 12.62 -10.82
N LYS A 120 12.83 12.00 -10.14
CA LYS A 120 14.26 12.37 -10.24
C LYS A 120 14.78 12.21 -11.66
N LEU A 121 14.46 11.09 -12.33
CA LEU A 121 14.76 10.88 -13.75
C LEU A 121 14.08 11.91 -14.66
N ALA A 122 12.92 12.42 -14.26
CA ALA A 122 12.22 13.53 -14.92
C ALA A 122 12.74 14.94 -14.55
N GLY A 123 13.83 15.04 -13.79
CA GLY A 123 14.47 16.32 -13.43
C GLY A 123 13.92 16.99 -12.16
N VAL A 124 13.25 16.26 -11.27
CA VAL A 124 12.89 16.75 -9.93
C VAL A 124 14.03 16.43 -8.97
N GLU A 125 14.97 17.36 -8.79
CA GLU A 125 16.20 17.15 -8.01
C GLU A 125 15.93 16.80 -6.54
N ASP A 126 14.86 17.37 -5.97
CA ASP A 126 14.45 17.21 -4.58
C ASP A 126 13.40 16.10 -4.37
N ALA A 127 13.22 15.20 -5.33
CA ALA A 127 12.20 14.14 -5.28
C ALA A 127 12.31 13.23 -4.05
N PHE A 128 13.49 13.08 -3.45
CA PHE A 128 13.73 12.25 -2.26
C PHE A 128 13.61 13.02 -0.93
N ASN A 129 13.14 14.27 -0.93
CA ASN A 129 12.94 15.05 0.30
C ASN A 129 11.78 14.53 1.18
N PHE A 130 10.94 13.64 0.66
CA PHE A 130 10.05 12.82 1.49
C PHE A 130 10.52 11.36 1.53
N PRO A 131 10.46 10.71 2.70
CA PRO A 131 11.02 9.37 2.90
C PRO A 131 10.08 8.27 2.41
N GLY A 132 10.60 7.05 2.26
CA GLY A 132 9.77 5.86 2.08
C GLY A 132 9.08 5.43 3.37
N PHE A 133 7.92 4.77 3.21
CA PHE A 133 7.11 4.31 4.32
C PHE A 133 7.82 3.27 5.20
N VAL A 134 8.73 2.45 4.64
CA VAL A 134 9.42 1.42 5.42
C VAL A 134 10.40 2.04 6.40
N ASN A 135 11.28 2.92 5.91
CA ASN A 135 12.22 3.64 6.74
C ASN A 135 11.49 4.39 7.87
N THR A 136 10.37 5.02 7.55
CA THR A 136 9.66 5.92 8.47
C THR A 136 8.80 5.18 9.49
N TYR A 137 8.08 4.13 9.08
CA TYR A 137 7.00 3.54 9.89
C TYR A 137 7.10 2.04 10.12
N ILE A 138 7.64 1.27 9.16
CA ILE A 138 7.53 -0.20 9.18
C ILE A 138 8.79 -0.90 9.70
N ARG A 139 9.98 -0.30 9.55
CA ARG A 139 11.25 -0.95 9.92
C ARG A 139 11.29 -1.49 11.37
N PRO A 140 10.72 -0.83 12.39
CA PRO A 140 10.65 -1.42 13.73
C PRO A 140 9.91 -2.76 13.77
N LEU A 141 8.85 -2.94 12.98
CA LEU A 141 8.14 -4.21 12.86
C LEU A 141 9.03 -5.28 12.21
N PHE A 142 9.79 -4.92 11.17
CA PHE A 142 10.75 -5.84 10.54
C PHE A 142 11.85 -6.27 11.50
N CYS A 143 12.29 -5.41 12.41
CA CYS A 143 13.25 -5.78 13.46
C CYS A 143 12.72 -6.85 14.42
N GLU A 144 11.40 -6.96 14.60
CA GLU A 144 10.74 -8.03 15.37
C GLU A 144 10.41 -9.27 14.51
N GLY A 145 10.83 -9.29 13.24
CA GLY A 145 10.44 -10.31 12.27
C GLY A 145 8.96 -10.28 11.90
N LYS A 146 8.23 -9.19 12.22
CA LYS A 146 6.85 -8.99 11.77
C LYS A 146 6.84 -8.66 10.29
N GLY A 147 5.80 -9.08 9.60
CA GLY A 147 5.63 -8.86 8.17
C GLY A 147 4.31 -9.44 7.69
N PRO A 148 4.02 -9.38 6.38
CA PRO A 148 2.71 -9.71 5.81
C PRO A 148 2.44 -11.21 5.73
N PHE A 149 2.55 -11.90 6.87
CA PHE A 149 2.20 -13.30 7.07
C PHE A 149 0.72 -13.53 6.76
N ARG A 150 0.43 -14.55 5.96
CA ARG A 150 -0.91 -14.84 5.46
C ARG A 150 -1.16 -16.33 5.33
N TRP A 151 -2.42 -16.69 5.31
CA TRP A 151 -2.83 -18.07 5.04
C TRP A 151 -4.11 -18.14 4.22
N VAL A 152 -4.33 -19.30 3.60
CA VAL A 152 -5.40 -19.57 2.65
C VAL A 152 -6.04 -20.92 2.98
N ALA A 153 -7.37 -20.95 3.08
CA ALA A 153 -8.12 -22.19 3.29
C ALA A 153 -8.40 -22.90 1.95
N LEU A 154 -7.78 -24.08 1.74
CA LEU A 154 -7.95 -24.83 0.49
C LEU A 154 -9.33 -25.49 0.34
N SER A 155 -10.11 -25.54 1.43
CA SER A 155 -11.50 -26.00 1.39
C SER A 155 -12.41 -25.07 0.59
N GLY A 156 -12.02 -23.79 0.43
CA GLY A 156 -12.89 -22.74 -0.08
C GLY A 156 -13.94 -22.28 0.92
N ASP A 157 -13.97 -22.83 2.14
CA ASP A 157 -14.98 -22.53 3.15
C ASP A 157 -14.54 -21.38 4.07
N PRO A 158 -15.30 -20.27 4.15
CA PRO A 158 -14.94 -19.14 5.00
C PRO A 158 -14.90 -19.46 6.49
N GLU A 159 -15.62 -20.49 6.95
CA GLU A 159 -15.62 -20.90 8.36
C GLU A 159 -14.23 -21.38 8.82
N ASP A 160 -13.40 -21.91 7.91
CA ASP A 160 -12.02 -22.28 8.22
C ASP A 160 -11.17 -21.03 8.54
N ILE A 161 -11.43 -19.89 7.87
CA ILE A 161 -10.78 -18.61 8.21
C ILE A 161 -11.33 -18.06 9.52
N TYR A 162 -12.62 -18.16 9.79
CA TYR A 162 -13.16 -17.70 11.07
C TYR A 162 -12.65 -18.52 12.25
N ARG A 163 -12.47 -19.84 12.08
CA ARG A 163 -11.86 -20.70 13.09
C ARG A 163 -10.40 -20.33 13.35
N THR A 164 -9.64 -19.99 12.32
CA THR A 164 -8.25 -19.52 12.47
C THR A 164 -8.17 -18.11 13.05
N ASP A 165 -9.12 -17.21 12.75
CA ASP A 165 -9.26 -15.91 13.40
C ASP A 165 -9.47 -16.07 14.92
N GLU A 166 -10.32 -17.02 15.33
CA GLU A 166 -10.56 -17.35 16.74
C GLU A 166 -9.30 -17.91 17.40
N ALA A 167 -8.59 -18.83 16.75
CA ALA A 167 -7.33 -19.37 17.25
C ALA A 167 -6.26 -18.28 17.47
N ILE A 168 -6.20 -17.27 16.60
CA ILE A 168 -5.30 -16.12 16.79
C ILE A 168 -5.66 -15.35 18.08
N ILE A 169 -6.94 -15.06 18.30
CA ILE A 169 -7.41 -14.31 19.48
C ILE A 169 -7.18 -15.11 20.77
N GLU A 170 -7.42 -16.42 20.74
CA GLU A 170 -7.16 -17.33 21.87
C GLU A 170 -5.67 -17.44 22.20
N THR A 171 -4.81 -17.36 21.19
CA THR A 171 -3.36 -17.56 21.34
C THR A 171 -2.63 -16.33 21.83
N PHE A 172 -3.12 -15.13 21.48
CA PHE A 172 -2.53 -13.84 21.82
C PHE A 172 -3.57 -12.87 22.40
N PRO A 173 -4.28 -13.24 23.48
CA PRO A 173 -5.36 -12.41 24.04
C PRO A 173 -4.86 -11.06 24.59
N GLU A 174 -3.58 -10.98 24.96
CA GLU A 174 -2.91 -9.79 25.48
C GLU A 174 -2.49 -8.78 24.39
N ASP A 175 -2.38 -9.21 23.13
CA ASP A 175 -2.08 -8.30 22.01
C ASP A 175 -3.37 -7.63 21.53
N GLU A 176 -3.77 -6.56 22.22
CA GLU A 176 -4.97 -5.79 21.91
C GLU A 176 -4.99 -5.27 20.46
N ALA A 177 -3.83 -4.95 19.90
CA ALA A 177 -3.73 -4.43 18.54
C ALA A 177 -4.01 -5.53 17.51
N LEU A 178 -3.45 -6.72 17.71
CA LEU A 178 -3.68 -7.91 16.90
C LEU A 178 -5.14 -8.37 16.98
N VAL A 179 -5.70 -8.46 18.18
CA VAL A 179 -7.11 -8.83 18.40
C VAL A 179 -8.05 -7.84 17.71
N ARG A 180 -7.77 -6.53 17.84
CA ARG A 180 -8.53 -5.49 17.14
C ARG A 180 -8.41 -5.63 15.62
N TRP A 181 -7.21 -5.92 15.10
CA TRP A 181 -6.98 -6.15 13.67
C TRP A 181 -7.86 -7.29 13.14
N ILE A 182 -7.84 -8.47 13.79
CA ILE A 182 -8.64 -9.61 13.37
C ILE A 182 -10.15 -9.28 13.37
N LYS A 183 -10.64 -8.59 14.40
CA LYS A 183 -12.05 -8.17 14.48
C LYS A 183 -12.45 -7.21 13.34
N ILE A 184 -11.58 -6.25 13.02
CA ILE A 184 -11.80 -5.33 11.90
C ILE A 184 -11.77 -6.09 10.57
N ALA A 185 -10.78 -6.97 10.38
CA ALA A 185 -10.61 -7.74 9.16
C ALA A 185 -11.82 -8.67 8.91
N ARG A 186 -12.32 -9.36 9.94
CA ARG A 186 -13.53 -10.19 9.85
C ARG A 186 -14.78 -9.39 9.47
N LYS A 187 -14.90 -8.15 9.95
CA LYS A 187 -16.06 -7.29 9.69
C LYS A 187 -16.01 -6.62 8.30
N HIS A 188 -14.83 -6.22 7.85
CA HIS A 188 -14.70 -5.30 6.71
C HIS A 188 -14.06 -5.93 5.46
N VAL A 189 -13.25 -6.98 5.60
CA VAL A 189 -12.58 -7.62 4.45
C VAL A 189 -13.47 -8.72 3.88
N LYS A 190 -13.95 -8.51 2.66
CA LYS A 190 -14.65 -9.55 1.89
C LYS A 190 -13.63 -10.48 1.23
N PHE A 191 -13.86 -11.78 1.29
CA PHE A 191 -13.00 -12.76 0.63
C PHE A 191 -13.07 -12.63 -0.90
N GLN A 192 -11.95 -12.92 -1.56
CA GLN A 192 -11.80 -12.97 -3.02
C GLN A 192 -11.13 -14.28 -3.40
N GLY A 193 -11.81 -15.15 -4.16
CA GLY A 193 -11.32 -16.51 -4.42
C GLY A 193 -11.36 -17.37 -3.15
N LEU A 194 -10.28 -18.12 -2.88
CA LEU A 194 -10.17 -18.91 -1.66
C LEU A 194 -10.15 -17.98 -0.42
N PRO A 195 -10.96 -18.26 0.62
CA PRO A 195 -10.91 -17.51 1.87
C PRO A 195 -9.49 -17.48 2.41
N SER A 196 -9.02 -16.27 2.70
CA SER A 196 -7.64 -15.98 3.08
C SER A 196 -7.60 -14.89 4.14
N ARG A 197 -6.58 -14.91 4.99
CA ARG A 197 -6.36 -13.88 6.00
C ARG A 197 -4.91 -13.40 5.97
N ILE A 198 -4.73 -12.10 6.11
CA ILE A 198 -3.45 -11.43 6.34
C ILE A 198 -3.41 -11.01 7.81
N CYS A 199 -2.30 -11.31 8.49
CA CYS A 199 -2.10 -10.99 9.90
C CYS A 199 -0.61 -10.88 10.16
N TRP A 200 -0.14 -9.70 10.59
CA TRP A 200 1.29 -9.49 10.78
C TRP A 200 1.77 -10.18 12.07
N LEU A 201 2.53 -11.26 11.91
CA LEU A 201 3.12 -12.03 13.00
C LEU A 201 4.64 -11.99 12.91
N GLY A 202 5.29 -11.93 14.07
CA GLY A 202 6.73 -11.82 14.28
C GLY A 202 7.46 -13.14 14.31
N TYR A 203 8.76 -13.06 14.63
CA TYR A 203 9.57 -14.24 14.91
C TYR A 203 8.95 -15.06 16.07
N GLY A 204 8.95 -16.38 15.95
CA GLY A 204 8.31 -17.29 16.92
C GLY A 204 6.79 -17.40 16.76
N GLU A 205 6.07 -16.27 16.68
CA GLU A 205 4.61 -16.23 16.51
C GLU A 205 4.14 -16.97 15.24
N ARG A 206 4.87 -16.77 14.12
CA ARG A 206 4.59 -17.47 12.85
C ARG A 206 4.64 -19.00 13.00
N ALA A 207 5.68 -19.51 13.66
CA ALA A 207 5.86 -20.95 13.85
C ALA A 207 4.80 -21.51 14.81
N LYS A 208 4.49 -20.78 15.90
CA LYS A 208 3.44 -21.12 16.86
C LYS A 208 2.09 -21.26 16.15
N MET A 209 1.69 -20.26 15.34
CA MET A 209 0.43 -20.31 14.62
C MET A 209 0.42 -21.36 13.51
N GLY A 210 1.53 -21.55 12.80
CA GLY A 210 1.64 -22.63 11.82
C GLY A 210 1.39 -24.01 12.43
N ARG A 211 1.91 -24.26 13.63
CA ARG A 211 1.67 -25.51 14.36
C ARG A 211 0.21 -25.64 14.79
N ILE A 212 -0.38 -24.58 15.37
CA ILE A 212 -1.78 -24.57 15.80
C ILE A 212 -2.71 -24.83 14.61
N PHE A 213 -2.52 -24.15 13.48
CA PHE A 213 -3.33 -24.37 12.28
C PHE A 213 -3.21 -25.81 11.77
N ASN A 214 -2.02 -26.39 11.80
CA ASN A 214 -1.83 -27.79 11.43
C ASN A 214 -2.57 -28.76 12.39
N ASP A 215 -2.59 -28.47 13.69
CA ASP A 215 -3.31 -29.27 14.67
C ASP A 215 -4.83 -29.16 14.49
N LEU A 216 -5.35 -27.97 14.17
CA LEU A 216 -6.77 -27.78 13.83
C LEU A 216 -7.18 -28.57 12.58
N VAL A 217 -6.31 -28.65 11.57
CA VAL A 217 -6.52 -29.51 10.40
C VAL A 217 -6.51 -30.99 10.80
N ALA A 218 -5.51 -31.42 11.59
CA ALA A 218 -5.39 -32.81 12.01
C ALA A 218 -6.58 -33.29 12.87
N ASN A 219 -7.14 -32.40 13.68
CA ASN A 219 -8.31 -32.67 14.52
C ASN A 219 -9.65 -32.57 13.77
N GLY A 220 -9.64 -32.15 12.49
CA GLY A 220 -10.84 -31.98 11.67
C GLY A 220 -11.68 -30.75 12.00
N GLU A 221 -11.14 -29.79 12.77
CA GLU A 221 -11.79 -28.49 13.02
C GLU A 221 -11.70 -27.56 11.80
N ILE A 222 -10.68 -27.74 10.97
CA ILE A 222 -10.54 -27.11 9.66
C ILE A 222 -10.75 -28.19 8.58
N LYS A 223 -11.59 -27.90 7.59
CA LYS A 223 -12.11 -28.90 6.64
C LYS A 223 -11.08 -29.41 5.63
N ALA A 224 -10.03 -28.65 5.35
CA ALA A 224 -8.97 -29.01 4.42
C ALA A 224 -7.63 -28.36 4.82
N PRO A 225 -6.48 -28.76 4.22
CA PRO A 225 -5.21 -28.13 4.52
C PRO A 225 -5.20 -26.60 4.29
N ILE A 226 -4.39 -25.91 5.08
CA ILE A 226 -4.15 -24.47 4.98
C ILE A 226 -2.80 -24.23 4.29
N VAL A 227 -2.77 -23.37 3.27
CA VAL A 227 -1.50 -22.84 2.74
C VAL A 227 -1.08 -21.65 3.59
N ILE A 228 0.16 -21.64 4.05
CA ILE A 228 0.76 -20.52 4.77
C ILE A 228 1.83 -19.89 3.88
N GLY A 229 1.82 -18.56 3.80
CA GLY A 229 2.75 -17.80 2.98
C GLY A 229 2.87 -16.36 3.44
N ARG A 230 3.37 -15.51 2.54
CA ARG A 230 3.58 -14.07 2.77
C ARG A 230 3.80 -13.34 1.45
N ASP A 231 3.91 -12.02 1.53
CA ASP A 231 4.50 -11.22 0.46
C ASP A 231 6.02 -11.47 0.37
N HIS A 232 6.62 -11.04 -0.75
CA HIS A 232 8.08 -10.91 -0.86
C HIS A 232 8.61 -9.72 -0.07
N MET A 233 7.77 -8.70 0.18
CA MET A 233 8.05 -7.65 1.16
C MET A 233 7.97 -8.22 2.57
N ASP A 234 9.10 -8.64 3.13
CA ASP A 234 9.21 -9.17 4.50
C ASP A 234 10.60 -8.88 5.07
N SER A 235 10.75 -9.02 6.38
CA SER A 235 11.91 -8.53 7.15
C SER A 235 13.29 -8.96 6.66
N GLY A 236 13.39 -10.06 5.91
CA GLY A 236 14.66 -10.60 5.42
C GLY A 236 14.56 -11.28 4.07
N SER A 237 13.66 -10.84 3.17
CA SER A 237 13.48 -11.48 1.86
C SER A 237 13.49 -10.53 0.67
N VAL A 238 14.02 -9.32 0.83
CA VAL A 238 14.07 -8.32 -0.23
C VAL A 238 15.21 -7.33 -0.01
N ALA A 239 15.88 -6.96 -1.10
CA ALA A 239 16.78 -5.83 -1.19
C ALA A 239 16.18 -4.82 -2.17
N SER A 240 15.80 -3.64 -1.68
CA SER A 240 15.17 -2.57 -2.47
C SER A 240 15.52 -1.19 -1.88
N PRO A 241 16.58 -0.53 -2.37
CA PRO A 241 17.09 0.73 -1.82
C PRO A 241 16.10 1.91 -1.83
N ASN A 242 15.08 1.85 -2.68
CA ASN A 242 14.04 2.87 -2.77
C ASN A 242 12.75 2.49 -2.00
N ARG A 243 12.77 1.37 -1.24
CA ARG A 243 11.62 0.83 -0.54
C ARG A 243 12.01 0.15 0.78
N GLU A 244 12.13 -1.17 0.84
CA GLU A 244 12.30 -1.89 2.11
C GLU A 244 13.65 -1.64 2.79
N THR A 245 14.71 -1.56 2.01
CA THR A 245 16.08 -1.36 2.51
C THR A 245 16.55 0.09 2.36
N GLU A 246 15.64 1.05 2.20
CA GLU A 246 15.96 2.48 2.08
C GLU A 246 16.55 3.06 3.38
N GLY A 247 17.78 3.57 3.33
CA GLY A 247 18.43 4.21 4.46
C GLY A 247 18.71 3.23 5.60
N MET A 248 19.33 2.09 5.29
CA MET A 248 19.85 1.20 6.33
C MET A 248 20.91 1.95 7.15
N LYS A 249 20.93 1.72 8.46
CA LYS A 249 21.78 2.49 9.39
C LYS A 249 23.28 2.36 9.10
N ASP A 250 23.68 1.24 8.50
CA ASP A 250 25.05 0.90 8.12
C ASP A 250 25.33 1.15 6.62
N GLY A 251 24.38 1.71 5.87
CA GLY A 251 24.50 1.95 4.43
C GLY A 251 24.44 0.69 3.56
N SER A 252 23.92 -0.42 4.09
CA SER A 252 23.83 -1.71 3.39
C SER A 252 22.64 -1.83 2.41
N ASP A 253 21.99 -0.72 2.06
CA ASP A 253 20.73 -0.64 1.30
C ASP A 253 20.69 -1.56 0.07
N ALA A 254 21.79 -1.64 -0.69
CA ALA A 254 21.88 -2.35 -1.96
C ALA A 254 22.44 -3.79 -1.85
N ILE A 255 22.74 -4.30 -0.65
CA ILE A 255 23.28 -5.65 -0.47
C ILE A 255 22.16 -6.67 -0.70
N ALA A 256 22.32 -7.48 -1.75
CA ALA A 256 21.33 -8.46 -2.21
C ALA A 256 21.69 -9.92 -1.84
N ASP A 257 22.60 -10.13 -0.89
CA ASP A 257 22.98 -11.47 -0.42
C ASP A 257 21.91 -12.10 0.50
N TRP A 258 21.04 -11.29 1.11
CA TRP A 258 20.05 -11.72 2.11
C TRP A 258 18.78 -12.38 1.56
N PRO A 259 18.14 -11.86 0.49
CA PRO A 259 16.96 -12.49 -0.11
C PRO A 259 17.26 -13.87 -0.70
#